data_AF-A0A1F3SHV6-F1
#
_entry.id   AF-A0A1F3SHV6-F1
#
_cell.length_a   1.000
_cell.length_b   1.000
_cell.length_c   1.000
_cell.angle_alpha   90.00
_cell.angle_beta   90.00
_cell.angle_gamma   90.00
#
_symmetry.space_group_name_H-M   'P 1'
#
loop_
_entity.id
_entity.type
_entity.pdbx_description
1 polymer ?
#
loop_
_entity_poly.entity_id
_entity_poly.type
_entity_poly.pdbx_seq_one_letter_code
_entity_poly.pdbx_strand_id
1 'polypeptide(L)'
;MTIQSEKEFDVLGYRLRYRPDCLGDTGVDADEVVEYFNQRANGLRSRYPHLDPGQVATLLALDIAKEKLVLEREFKTSLHNLEERTRKALEKIEKADPVGQ
;
A
#
# COMPACT_ATOMS: atom_id res chain seq x y z
N MET A 1 -22.75 -24.14 -3.30
CA MET A 1 -22.02 -24.22 -2.01
C MET A 1 -20.55 -24.02 -2.33
N THR A 2 -20.05 -22.79 -2.20
CA THR A 2 -18.62 -22.52 -2.38
C THR A 2 -17.97 -22.87 -1.05
N ILE A 3 -17.13 -23.90 -1.05
CA ILE A 3 -16.36 -24.31 0.14
C ILE A 3 -15.39 -23.16 0.41
N GLN A 4 -15.69 -22.35 1.41
CA GLN A 4 -14.84 -21.24 1.84
C GLN A 4 -13.60 -21.84 2.53
N SER A 5 -12.45 -21.74 1.88
CA SER A 5 -11.19 -22.19 2.45
C SER A 5 -10.66 -21.11 3.39
N GLU A 6 -10.65 -21.38 4.71
CA GLU A 6 -9.80 -20.63 5.62
C GLU A 6 -8.35 -20.75 5.13
N LYS A 7 -7.64 -19.62 4.98
CA LYS A 7 -6.20 -19.64 4.69
C LYS A 7 -5.44 -19.58 6.02
N GLU A 8 -4.41 -20.40 6.16
CA GLU A 8 -3.55 -20.45 7.34
C GLU A 8 -2.14 -19.97 6.97
N PHE A 9 -1.60 -19.07 7.76
CA PHE A 9 -0.31 -18.42 7.51
C PHE A 9 0.61 -18.54 8.71
N ASP A 10 1.91 -18.64 8.46
CA ASP A 10 2.93 -18.42 9.47
C ASP A 10 3.54 -17.03 9.30
N VAL A 11 3.36 -16.18 10.30
CA VAL A 11 3.91 -14.83 10.34
C VAL A 11 4.74 -14.69 11.60
N LEU A 12 6.05 -14.55 11.44
CA LEU A 12 6.98 -14.40 12.58
C LEU A 12 6.87 -15.52 13.64
N GLY A 13 6.50 -16.74 13.24
CA GLY A 13 6.29 -17.88 14.14
C GLY A 13 4.92 -17.91 14.81
N TYR A 14 4.02 -16.99 14.46
CA TYR A 14 2.61 -17.03 14.84
C TYR A 14 1.79 -17.65 13.72
N ARG A 15 1.02 -18.68 14.05
CA ARG A 15 0.08 -19.32 13.11
C ARG A 15 -1.25 -18.57 13.14
N LEU A 16 -1.57 -17.92 12.04
CA LEU A 16 -2.74 -17.08 11.88
C LEU A 16 -3.74 -17.73 10.94
N ARG A 17 -5.03 -17.67 11.29
CA ARG A 17 -6.12 -18.10 10.41
C ARG A 17 -6.87 -16.89 9.89
N TYR A 18 -7.08 -16.86 8.59
CA TYR A 18 -7.59 -15.73 7.87
C TYR A 18 -8.80 -16.11 7.01
N ARG A 19 -9.84 -15.27 7.06
CA ARG A 19 -10.99 -15.35 6.16
C ARG A 19 -10.97 -14.15 5.21
N PRO A 20 -10.77 -14.35 3.90
CA PRO A 20 -10.65 -13.27 2.92
C PRO A 20 -11.87 -12.36 2.83
N ASP A 21 -13.06 -12.87 3.14
CA ASP A 21 -14.32 -12.14 3.00
C ASP A 21 -14.46 -10.95 3.97
N CYS A 22 -13.60 -10.82 4.98
CA CYS A 22 -13.71 -9.79 6.02
C CYS A 22 -13.02 -8.46 5.67
N LEU A 23 -12.14 -8.42 4.65
CA LEU A 23 -11.26 -7.26 4.39
C LEU A 23 -11.49 -6.58 3.04
N GLY A 24 -12.48 -7.04 2.29
CA GLY A 24 -12.81 -6.51 0.96
C GLY A 24 -11.85 -7.01 -0.12
N ASP A 25 -12.35 -7.07 -1.35
CA ASP A 25 -11.53 -7.43 -2.51
C ASP A 25 -10.67 -6.22 -2.91
N THR A 26 -9.42 -6.23 -2.48
CA THR A 26 -8.44 -5.19 -2.81
C THR A 26 -7.61 -5.54 -4.06
N GLY A 27 -7.86 -6.70 -4.69
CA GLY A 27 -7.05 -7.23 -5.80
C GLY A 27 -5.65 -7.69 -5.41
N VAL A 28 -5.31 -7.69 -4.11
CA VAL A 28 -4.01 -8.16 -3.58
C VAL A 28 -4.23 -9.50 -2.86
N ASP A 29 -3.47 -10.52 -3.24
CA ASP A 29 -3.60 -11.84 -2.60
C ASP A 29 -3.02 -11.81 -1.17
N ALA A 30 -3.66 -12.54 -0.27
CA ALA A 30 -3.21 -12.65 1.12
C ALA A 30 -1.81 -13.29 1.22
N ASP A 31 -1.48 -14.21 0.30
CA ASP A 31 -0.15 -14.80 0.19
C ASP A 31 0.93 -13.75 -0.14
N GLU A 32 0.64 -12.81 -1.04
CA GLU A 32 1.54 -11.71 -1.41
C GLU A 32 1.80 -10.78 -0.21
N VAL A 33 0.76 -10.46 0.56
CA VAL A 33 0.88 -9.63 1.77
C VAL A 33 1.77 -10.32 2.82
N VAL A 34 1.57 -11.62 3.03
CA VAL A 34 2.33 -12.40 4.01
C VAL A 34 3.80 -12.55 3.59
N GLU A 35 4.05 -12.81 2.31
CA GLU A 35 5.41 -12.87 1.76
C GLU A 35 6.13 -11.54 1.93
N TYR A 36 5.49 -10.43 1.54
CA TYR A 36 6.03 -9.08 1.71
C TYR A 36 6.37 -8.78 3.18
N PHE A 37 5.45 -9.09 4.09
CA PHE A 37 5.65 -8.86 5.52
C PHE A 37 6.83 -9.68 6.06
N ASN A 38 6.89 -10.97 5.74
CA ASN A 38 7.95 -11.87 6.21
C ASN A 38 9.33 -11.46 5.66
N GLN A 39 9.42 -11.06 4.38
CA GLN A 39 10.66 -10.59 3.78
C GLN A 39 11.22 -9.37 4.53
N ARG A 40 10.36 -8.37 4.81
CA ARG A 40 10.76 -7.18 5.56
C ARG A 40 11.10 -7.48 7.01
N ALA A 41 10.31 -8.34 7.66
CA ALA A 41 10.53 -8.71 9.04
C ALA A 41 11.86 -9.45 9.23
N ASN A 42 12.25 -10.31 8.27
CA ASN A 42 13.56 -10.95 8.25
C ASN A 42 14.71 -9.94 8.10
N GLY A 43 14.52 -8.91 7.28
CA GLY A 43 15.45 -7.79 7.17
C GLY A 43 15.63 -7.03 8.49
N LEU A 44 14.54 -6.80 9.21
CA LEU A 44 14.55 -6.14 10.52
C LEU A 44 15.24 -7.00 11.59
N ARG A 45 14.92 -8.30 11.64
CA ARG A 45 15.57 -9.25 12.57
C ARG A 45 17.07 -9.36 12.34
N SER A 46 17.51 -9.30 11.08
CA SER A 46 18.93 -9.33 10.74
C SER A 46 19.67 -8.08 11.24
N ARG A 47 19.00 -6.91 11.27
CA ARG A 47 19.57 -5.65 11.76
C ARG A 47 19.46 -5.51 13.28
N TYR A 48 18.42 -6.06 13.88
CA TYR A 48 18.11 -5.93 15.30
C TYR A 48 17.80 -7.30 15.91
N PRO A 49 18.80 -8.18 16.06
CA PRO A 49 18.60 -9.57 16.48
C PRO A 49 18.13 -9.72 17.94
N HIS A 50 18.21 -8.65 18.73
CA HIS A 50 17.77 -8.61 20.12
C HIS A 50 16.26 -8.37 20.29
N LEU A 51 15.55 -8.00 19.21
CA LEU A 51 14.13 -7.74 19.28
C LEU A 51 13.33 -9.04 19.24
N ASP A 52 12.30 -9.10 20.08
CA ASP A 52 11.35 -10.20 20.03
C ASP A 52 10.40 -10.08 18.80
N PRO A 53 9.75 -11.18 18.38
CA PRO A 53 8.85 -11.17 17.23
C PRO A 53 7.74 -10.10 17.28
N GLY A 54 7.18 -9.81 18.46
CA GLY A 54 6.15 -8.79 18.64
C GLY A 54 6.70 -7.37 18.46
N GLN A 55 7.90 -7.10 18.97
CA GLN A 55 8.61 -5.83 18.71
C GLN A 55 8.92 -5.63 17.23
N VAL A 56 9.39 -6.68 16.55
CA VAL A 56 9.65 -6.65 15.10
C VAL A 56 8.36 -6.37 14.33
N ALA A 57 7.27 -7.07 14.66
CA ALA A 57 5.97 -6.85 14.02
C ALA A 57 5.48 -5.41 14.21
N THR A 58 5.62 -4.87 15.42
CA THR A 58 5.19 -3.49 15.75
C THR A 58 5.98 -2.46 14.97
N LEU A 59 7.32 -2.57 14.93
CA LEU A 59 8.16 -1.66 14.16
C LEU A 59 7.88 -1.72 12.67
N LEU A 60 7.67 -2.93 12.13
CA LEU A 60 7.33 -3.12 10.73
C LEU A 60 5.95 -2.52 10.41
N ALA A 61 4.96 -2.69 11.28
CA ALA A 61 3.65 -2.05 11.11
C ALA A 61 3.74 -0.52 11.10
N LEU A 62 4.57 0.07 11.95
CA LEU A 62 4.82 1.52 11.96
C LEU A 62 5.51 2.00 10.68
N ASP A 63 6.48 1.23 10.17
CA ASP A 63 7.17 1.52 8.91
C ASP A 63 6.22 1.47 7.71
N ILE A 64 5.41 0.41 7.59
CA ILE A 64 4.39 0.27 6.55
C ILE A 64 3.35 1.39 6.63
N ALA A 65 2.89 1.75 7.85
CA ALA A 65 1.96 2.86 8.04
C ALA A 65 2.56 4.20 7.59
N LYS A 66 3.84 4.44 7.88
CA LYS A 66 4.56 5.63 7.42
C LYS A 66 4.65 5.65 5.89
N GLU A 67 5.01 4.54 5.26
CA GLU A 67 5.08 4.44 3.79
C GLU A 67 3.74 4.69 3.12
N LYS A 68 2.67 4.13 3.66
CA LYS A 68 1.30 4.40 3.19
C LYS A 68 0.99 5.91 3.26
N LEU A 69 1.28 6.57 4.37
CA LEU A 69 1.05 8.02 4.52
C LEU A 69 1.89 8.85 3.55
N VAL A 70 3.12 8.43 3.25
CA VAL A 70 3.97 9.08 2.23
C VAL A 70 3.35 8.92 0.85
N LEU A 71 2.99 7.70 0.45
CA LEU A 71 2.34 7.41 -0.83
C LEU A 71 1.05 8.21 -1.01
N GLU A 72 0.20 8.29 0.01
CA GLU A 72 -1.03 9.08 -0.03
C GLU A 72 -0.76 10.57 -0.26
N ARG A 73 0.30 11.13 0.34
CA ARG A 73 0.70 12.54 0.16
C ARG A 73 1.26 12.78 -1.24
N GLU A 74 2.12 11.89 -1.72
CA GLU A 74 2.71 11.96 -3.06
C GLU A 74 1.65 11.82 -4.15
N PHE A 75 0.67 10.93 -3.96
CA PHE A 75 -0.44 10.76 -4.87
C PHE A 75 -1.31 12.02 -4.95
N LYS A 76 -1.69 12.60 -3.80
CA LYS A 76 -2.45 13.87 -3.74
C LYS A 76 -1.69 14.99 -4.44
N THR A 77 -0.39 15.08 -4.22
CA THR A 77 0.48 16.10 -4.85
C THR A 77 0.55 15.91 -6.36
N SER A 78 0.72 14.66 -6.82
CA SER A 78 0.78 14.31 -8.23
C SER A 78 -0.53 14.62 -8.95
N LEU A 79 -1.66 14.32 -8.32
CA LEU A 79 -2.99 14.61 -8.85
C LEU A 79 -3.24 16.12 -8.97
N HIS A 80 -2.90 16.88 -7.94
CA HIS A 80 -2.98 18.35 -7.98
C HIS A 80 -2.11 18.95 -9.10
N ASN A 81 -0.87 18.47 -9.23
CA ASN A 81 0.04 18.91 -10.30
C ASN A 81 -0.50 18.57 -11.70
N LEU A 82 -1.16 17.42 -11.85
CA LEU A 82 -1.80 17.03 -13.10
C LEU A 82 -2.98 17.95 -13.43
N GLU A 83 -3.86 18.20 -12.46
CA GLU A 83 -4.98 19.15 -12.61
C GLU A 83 -4.49 20.54 -13.00
N GLU A 84 -3.45 21.05 -12.35
CA GLU A 84 -2.85 22.33 -12.70
C GLU A 84 -2.30 22.37 -14.13
N ARG A 85 -1.60 21.32 -14.55
CA ARG A 85 -1.05 21.21 -15.91
C ARG A 85 -2.18 21.16 -16.95
N THR A 86 -3.24 20.40 -16.68
CA THR A 86 -4.42 20.31 -17.55
C THR A 86 -5.12 21.65 -17.66
N ARG A 87 -5.36 22.35 -16.54
CA ARG A 87 -5.93 23.71 -16.54
C ARG A 87 -5.08 24.68 -17.36
N LYS A 88 -3.76 24.70 -17.14
CA LYS A 88 -2.83 25.54 -17.90
C LYS A 88 -2.81 25.19 -19.40
N ALA A 89 -2.99 23.92 -19.76
CA ALA A 89 -3.10 23.50 -21.15
C ALA A 89 -4.40 23.98 -21.80
N LEU A 90 -5.54 23.85 -21.10
CA LEU A 90 -6.84 24.35 -21.56
C LEU A 90 -6.83 25.86 -21.75
N GLU A 91 -6.33 26.63 -20.78
CA GLU A 91 -6.19 28.08 -20.90
C GLU A 91 -5.31 28.50 -22.11
N LYS A 92 -4.30 27.69 -22.45
CA LYS A 92 -3.47 27.94 -23.63
C LYS A 92 -4.22 27.67 -24.93
N ILE A 93 -5.05 26.62 -24.99
CA ILE A 93 -5.89 26.33 -26.16
C ILE A 93 -6.90 27.46 -26.35
N GLU A 94 -7.59 27.87 -25.29
CA GLU A 94 -8.55 28.98 -25.33
C GLU A 94 -7.91 30.30 -25.78
N LYS A 95 -6.68 30.58 -25.35
CA LYS A 95 -5.92 31.77 -25.78
C LYS A 95 -5.34 31.64 -27.20
N ALA A 96 -5.12 30.42 -27.67
CA ALA A 96 -4.61 30.11 -29.01
C ALA A 96 -5.72 30.05 -30.07
N ASP A 97 -6.98 30.20 -29.66
CA ASP A 97 -8.16 30.33 -30.53
C ASP A 97 -8.64 31.81 -30.57
N PRO A 98 -7.86 32.77 -31.12
CA PRO A 98 -8.39 34.08 -31.40
C PRO A 98 -9.24 33.96 -32.68
N VAL A 99 -10.56 34.09 -32.51
CA VAL A 99 -11.52 34.45 -33.56
C VAL A 99 -11.95 33.28 -34.49
N GLY A 100 -12.90 32.49 -34.00
CA GLY A 100 -13.99 31.99 -34.85
C GLY A 100 -14.99 33.11 -35.12
N GLN A 101 -14.66 34.03 -36.03
CA GLN A 101 -15.60 34.88 -36.79
C GLN A 101 -15.06 35.02 -38.21
#